data_AF-A0A2D5EXL8-F1
#
_entry.id   AF-A0A2D5EXL8-F1
#
_cell.length_a   1.000
_cell.length_b   1.000
_cell.length_c   1.000
_cell.angle_alpha   90.00
_cell.angle_beta   90.00
_cell.angle_gamma   90.00
#
_symmetry.space_group_name_H-M   'P 1'
#
loop_
_entity.id
_entity.type
_entity.pdbx_description
1 polymer ?
#
loop_
_entity_poly.entity_id
_entity_poly.type
_entity_poly.pdbx_seq_one_letter_code
_entity_poly.pdbx_strand_id
1 'polypeptide(L)'
;MTAPTRGPIGRRSRIDRRPCDGRSPVCLPVSTPMARGTLGSPSTPCPWPLVAVKLAPPPPVVPREEFPFHGPWAGLPSRGRAPMTAPGRGPGLRARTGSRAKFRFRPLRPFDRLDPSMAAGDYRIGTVARLTGLDPHTIRAWERRYGAVEPRRTEGGTRLYGDLDIQRLRMLKAVTDLGDGIGVVAGLSDEALRERLAELRGTVEDEASGEGAPAADPTDELFDLVSRFDEDGLAARLRREGRLRTPSAFFREVGAPLMAKVGDAWEAGELSVAHEHMASEQLHAIARGLLETMGHAATRGDALLACIDEEQHSLPLLGVGLAWAELGLRVRVLGTRTPPEALAAAVRELRPAVVGLSMTRGLEPKRANALLAGYADACGKTPWIVGGRAAAEHAERIREHGAYLADGDGAEQLRQLLLA
;
A
#
# COMPACT_ATOMS: atom_id res chain seq x y z
N MET A 1 10.97 -76.17 27.04
CA MET A 1 9.50 -76.23 26.91
C MET A 1 9.00 -74.78 26.94
N THR A 2 8.34 -74.17 25.97
CA THR A 2 7.87 -74.52 24.61
C THR A 2 7.36 -73.18 24.01
N ALA A 3 7.67 -72.88 22.75
CA ALA A 3 6.88 -71.95 21.90
C ALA A 3 5.52 -72.64 21.51
N PRO A 4 4.56 -72.10 20.70
CA PRO A 4 4.52 -70.95 19.76
C PRO A 4 3.19 -70.11 19.86
N THR A 5 2.76 -69.17 18.99
CA THR A 5 2.25 -69.30 17.59
C THR A 5 1.86 -67.94 16.95
N ARG A 6 1.89 -67.87 15.59
CA ARG A 6 1.68 -66.72 14.68
C ARG A 6 0.28 -66.69 13.99
N GLY A 7 -0.13 -65.49 13.51
CA GLY A 7 -0.81 -65.21 12.21
C GLY A 7 -2.33 -64.91 12.24
N PRO A 8 -2.98 -64.36 11.18
CA PRO A 8 -2.52 -63.86 9.84
C PRO A 8 -3.01 -62.42 9.45
N ILE A 9 -2.27 -61.59 8.69
CA ILE A 9 -2.23 -61.32 7.22
C ILE A 9 -3.60 -61.17 6.49
N GLY A 10 -3.95 -59.93 6.12
CA GLY A 10 -5.05 -59.58 5.19
C GLY A 10 -4.53 -58.95 3.88
N ARG A 11 -4.96 -59.51 2.75
CA ARG A 11 -4.56 -59.18 1.36
C ARG A 11 -5.31 -57.96 0.81
N ARG A 12 -4.63 -57.08 0.06
CA ARG A 12 -5.26 -56.10 -0.84
C ARG A 12 -5.36 -56.67 -2.25
N SER A 13 -6.55 -56.67 -2.81
CA SER A 13 -6.87 -57.08 -4.18
C SER A 13 -6.65 -55.94 -5.18
N ARG A 14 -5.96 -56.26 -6.28
CA ARG A 14 -5.92 -55.51 -7.54
C ARG A 14 -7.30 -55.56 -8.20
N ILE A 15 -7.73 -54.46 -8.83
CA ILE A 15 -8.76 -54.48 -9.87
C ILE A 15 -8.18 -53.85 -11.14
N ASP A 16 -8.48 -54.56 -12.23
CA ASP A 16 -7.94 -54.48 -13.58
C ASP A 16 -8.74 -53.52 -14.47
N ARG A 17 -8.19 -53.21 -15.65
CA ARG A 17 -8.65 -52.21 -16.63
C ARG A 17 -9.62 -52.78 -17.70
N ARG A 18 -10.51 -51.89 -18.19
CA ARG A 18 -11.17 -51.79 -19.55
C ARG A 18 -12.34 -52.75 -19.89
N PRO A 19 -13.10 -52.52 -21.00
CA PRO A 19 -13.60 -51.27 -21.62
C PRO A 19 -15.12 -51.37 -21.99
N CYS A 20 -15.77 -50.27 -22.43
CA CYS A 20 -17.08 -50.34 -23.11
C CYS A 20 -17.05 -49.54 -24.43
N ASP A 21 -17.43 -50.24 -25.50
CA ASP A 21 -17.55 -49.77 -26.89
C ASP A 21 -18.91 -49.13 -27.20
N GLY A 22 -18.89 -48.09 -28.05
CA GLY A 22 -19.65 -48.03 -29.31
C GLY A 22 -21.14 -47.67 -29.30
N ARG A 23 -21.44 -46.44 -29.75
CA ARG A 23 -22.35 -46.11 -30.90
C ARG A 23 -22.45 -44.59 -31.11
N SER A 24 -22.04 -44.13 -32.31
CA SER A 24 -22.30 -42.78 -32.89
C SER A 24 -23.51 -42.84 -33.86
N PRO A 25 -23.80 -41.86 -34.76
CA PRO A 25 -23.51 -40.40 -34.85
C PRO A 25 -24.76 -39.57 -35.30
N VAL A 26 -24.63 -38.23 -35.49
CA VAL A 26 -25.10 -37.39 -36.64
C VAL A 26 -24.73 -35.91 -36.37
N CYS A 27 -23.66 -35.42 -37.04
CA CYS A 27 -23.57 -34.30 -38.03
C CYS A 27 -23.86 -32.87 -37.53
N LEU A 28 -23.22 -31.75 -37.90
CA LEU A 28 -22.07 -31.24 -38.69
C LEU A 28 -22.15 -29.67 -38.53
N PRO A 29 -21.32 -28.77 -39.10
CA PRO A 29 -19.98 -28.88 -39.69
C PRO A 29 -18.96 -27.83 -39.17
N VAL A 30 -17.73 -28.02 -39.67
CA VAL A 30 -16.49 -27.23 -39.54
C VAL A 30 -16.47 -26.06 -40.54
N SER A 31 -15.74 -24.98 -40.23
CA SER A 31 -14.99 -24.20 -41.22
C SER A 31 -13.80 -23.47 -40.58
N THR A 32 -12.58 -23.85 -40.99
CA THR A 32 -11.33 -23.09 -40.84
C THR A 32 -11.03 -22.41 -42.19
N PRO A 33 -10.12 -21.40 -42.25
CA PRO A 33 -8.79 -21.77 -42.73
C PRO A 33 -7.62 -21.07 -42.02
N MET A 34 -6.46 -21.68 -42.24
CA MET A 34 -5.12 -21.37 -41.74
C MET A 34 -4.62 -19.93 -42.00
N ALA A 35 -3.76 -19.45 -41.10
CA ALA A 35 -2.59 -18.64 -41.46
C ALA A 35 -1.39 -19.02 -40.59
N ARG A 36 -0.26 -19.32 -41.24
CA ARG A 36 1.07 -19.50 -40.64
C ARG A 36 1.63 -18.14 -40.27
N GLY A 37 2.35 -18.03 -39.14
CA GLY A 37 3.15 -16.85 -38.86
C GLY A 37 3.84 -16.87 -37.50
N THR A 38 5.16 -17.12 -37.53
CA THR A 38 6.20 -16.63 -36.62
C THR A 38 6.12 -16.94 -35.12
N LEU A 39 7.15 -17.66 -34.65
CA LEU A 39 7.57 -17.80 -33.26
C LEU A 39 7.64 -16.44 -32.56
N GLY A 40 6.64 -16.14 -31.73
CA GLY A 40 6.67 -15.07 -30.74
C GLY A 40 7.32 -15.58 -29.46
N SER A 41 8.33 -14.85 -29.00
CA SER A 41 8.96 -14.99 -27.68
C SER A 41 7.90 -15.09 -26.57
N PRO A 42 8.10 -15.88 -25.50
CA PRO A 42 7.18 -15.91 -24.37
C PRO A 42 7.18 -14.52 -23.71
N SER A 43 6.14 -13.74 -23.96
CA SER A 43 5.87 -12.49 -23.27
C SER A 43 5.75 -12.77 -21.79
N THR A 44 6.71 -12.26 -21.01
CA THR A 44 6.63 -12.18 -19.56
C THR A 44 5.36 -11.40 -19.21
N PRO A 45 4.48 -11.88 -18.32
CA PRO A 45 3.30 -11.12 -17.93
C PRO A 45 3.75 -9.78 -17.31
N CYS A 46 3.17 -8.68 -17.79
CA CYS A 46 3.43 -7.35 -17.23
C CYS A 46 3.10 -7.37 -15.72
N PRO A 47 3.99 -6.89 -14.82
CA PRO A 47 3.79 -6.99 -13.36
C PRO A 47 2.72 -6.04 -12.80
N TRP A 48 2.06 -5.27 -13.67
CA TRP A 48 1.09 -4.22 -13.33
C TRP A 48 -0.31 -4.42 -13.94
N PRO A 49 -0.91 -5.64 -13.99
CA PRO A 49 -2.30 -5.70 -14.34
C PRO A 49 -3.06 -5.01 -13.21
N LEU A 50 -3.74 -3.91 -13.53
CA LEU A 50 -4.76 -3.36 -12.66
C LEU A 50 -5.80 -4.46 -12.45
N VAL A 51 -5.68 -5.19 -11.35
CA VAL A 51 -6.65 -6.21 -10.97
C VAL A 51 -7.98 -5.49 -10.83
N ALA A 52 -8.92 -5.85 -11.68
CA ALA A 52 -10.22 -5.21 -11.77
C ALA A 52 -11.08 -5.64 -10.57
N VAL A 53 -10.91 -4.95 -9.44
CA VAL A 53 -11.77 -5.13 -8.27
C VAL A 53 -13.19 -4.72 -8.62
N LYS A 54 -14.13 -5.65 -8.45
CA LYS A 54 -15.56 -5.44 -8.66
C LYS A 54 -16.14 -4.87 -7.36
N LEU A 55 -16.50 -3.59 -7.37
CA LEU A 55 -17.12 -2.93 -6.23
C LEU A 55 -18.62 -2.76 -6.51
N ALA A 56 -19.43 -2.79 -5.45
CA ALA A 56 -20.86 -2.61 -5.58
C ALA A 56 -21.17 -1.23 -6.20
N PRO A 57 -22.12 -1.13 -7.15
CA PRO A 57 -22.64 0.15 -7.59
C PRO A 57 -23.16 0.94 -6.37
N PRO A 58 -22.95 2.27 -6.33
CA PRO A 58 -23.46 3.08 -5.23
C PRO A 58 -24.99 2.94 -5.16
N PRO A 59 -25.58 3.04 -3.95
CA PRO A 59 -27.04 3.04 -3.81
C PRO A 59 -27.64 4.13 -4.70
N PRO A 60 -28.88 3.94 -5.20
CA PRO A 60 -29.56 4.98 -5.95
C PRO A 60 -29.59 6.26 -5.11
N VAL A 61 -29.28 7.39 -5.75
CA VAL A 61 -29.43 8.71 -5.12
C VAL A 61 -30.90 8.89 -4.78
N VAL A 62 -31.24 8.64 -3.53
CA VAL A 62 -32.56 8.93 -2.99
C VAL A 62 -32.72 10.45 -3.09
N PRO A 63 -33.78 10.97 -3.74
CA PRO A 63 -34.09 12.39 -3.67
C PRO A 63 -34.10 12.81 -2.20
N ARG A 64 -33.58 13.99 -1.88
CA ARG A 64 -33.68 14.57 -0.54
C ARG A 64 -35.16 14.75 -0.20
N GLU A 65 -35.78 13.72 0.37
CA GLU A 65 -36.98 13.88 1.16
C GLU A 65 -36.53 14.46 2.51
N GLU A 66 -37.07 15.63 2.83
CA GLU A 66 -36.87 16.29 4.11
C GLU A 66 -37.45 15.40 5.23
N PHE A 67 -36.61 14.53 5.80
CA PHE A 67 -36.97 13.81 7.02
C PHE A 67 -36.77 14.75 8.22
N PRO A 68 -37.83 15.05 8.99
CA PRO A 68 -37.73 15.91 10.17
C PRO A 68 -36.97 15.17 11.28
N PHE A 69 -35.77 15.65 11.58
CA PHE A 69 -34.96 15.19 12.71
C PHE A 69 -35.60 15.66 14.03
N HIS A 70 -36.29 14.77 14.74
CA HIS A 70 -36.64 14.95 16.15
C HIS A 70 -35.72 14.09 17.02
N GLY A 71 -34.67 14.73 17.58
CA GLY A 71 -33.70 14.13 18.51
C GLY A 71 -32.81 15.20 19.17
N PRO A 72 -32.23 14.95 20.35
CA PRO A 72 -32.23 15.91 21.45
C PRO A 72 -31.01 16.85 21.45
N TRP A 73 -31.01 17.82 20.53
CA TRP A 73 -30.09 18.98 20.58
C TRP A 73 -30.82 20.31 20.34
N ALA A 74 -32.12 20.36 20.66
CA ALA A 74 -32.90 21.60 20.63
C ALA A 74 -32.77 22.34 21.97
N GLY A 75 -31.79 23.23 22.08
CA GLY A 75 -31.61 23.94 23.35
C GLY A 75 -30.50 24.99 23.43
N LEU A 76 -30.18 25.72 22.35
CA LEU A 76 -29.34 26.92 22.45
C LEU A 76 -29.89 28.04 21.55
N PRO A 77 -30.35 29.18 22.10
CA PRO A 77 -30.92 30.26 21.30
C PRO A 77 -29.83 31.07 20.60
N SER A 78 -30.00 31.25 19.29
CA SER A 78 -29.26 32.20 18.45
C SER A 78 -29.57 33.64 18.89
N ARG A 79 -28.53 34.45 19.14
CA ARG A 79 -28.68 35.90 19.28
C ARG A 79 -27.85 36.63 18.23
N GLY A 80 -28.56 37.51 17.53
CA GLY A 80 -28.08 38.29 16.39
C GLY A 80 -27.05 39.35 16.73
N ARG A 81 -26.49 39.87 15.65
CA ARG A 81 -25.43 40.86 15.56
C ARG A 81 -26.00 42.28 15.59
N ALA A 82 -25.52 43.15 16.49
CA ALA A 82 -25.34 44.62 16.37
C ALA A 82 -24.79 45.19 17.71
N PRO A 83 -24.31 46.45 17.79
CA PRO A 83 -23.08 47.02 17.24
C PRO A 83 -22.11 47.57 18.33
N MET A 84 -20.88 47.94 17.93
CA MET A 84 -19.85 48.54 18.80
C MET A 84 -20.25 49.89 19.41
N THR A 85 -20.05 50.05 20.72
CA THR A 85 -19.74 51.35 21.38
C THR A 85 -18.79 51.12 22.57
N ALA A 86 -17.73 51.94 22.65
CA ALA A 86 -16.94 52.21 23.87
C ALA A 86 -17.55 53.47 24.54
N PRO A 87 -17.33 53.83 25.83
CA PRO A 87 -16.05 53.76 26.59
C PRO A 87 -16.19 53.55 28.13
N GLY A 88 -15.06 53.58 28.87
CA GLY A 88 -15.07 53.86 30.32
C GLY A 88 -13.88 53.30 31.12
N ARG A 89 -13.10 54.17 31.77
CA ARG A 89 -11.89 53.87 32.56
C ARG A 89 -12.17 53.63 34.06
N GLY A 90 -11.39 52.72 34.65
CA GLY A 90 -10.80 52.82 36.00
C GLY A 90 -11.42 51.93 37.11
N PRO A 91 -10.75 51.73 38.27
CA PRO A 91 -9.35 51.98 38.64
C PRO A 91 -8.60 50.69 39.11
N GLY A 92 -7.29 50.82 39.29
CA GLY A 92 -6.36 49.69 39.41
C GLY A 92 -6.25 49.01 40.78
N LEU A 93 -5.62 47.83 40.76
CA LEU A 93 -5.00 47.22 41.92
C LEU A 93 -3.55 46.83 41.61
N ARG A 94 -2.72 47.15 42.61
CA ARG A 94 -1.26 47.12 42.60
C ARG A 94 -0.70 45.70 42.59
N ALA A 95 0.45 45.58 41.94
CA ALA A 95 1.32 44.43 41.92
C ALA A 95 1.85 44.06 43.33
N ARG A 96 1.89 42.76 43.62
CA ARG A 96 2.84 42.16 44.56
C ARG A 96 3.81 41.27 43.79
N THR A 97 5.07 41.67 43.88
CA THR A 97 6.27 41.01 43.40
C THR A 97 6.53 39.70 44.13
N GLY A 98 6.88 38.65 43.40
CA GLY A 98 7.31 37.37 43.96
C GLY A 98 8.05 36.50 42.93
N SER A 99 9.38 36.59 42.97
CA SER A 99 10.39 35.61 42.54
C SER A 99 10.44 35.11 41.08
N ARG A 100 11.52 35.54 40.41
CA ARG A 100 12.03 35.12 39.10
C ARG A 100 12.51 33.65 39.13
N ALA A 101 11.81 32.74 38.46
CA ALA A 101 12.45 31.57 37.87
C ALA A 101 12.99 31.98 36.48
N LYS A 102 14.31 32.19 36.39
CA LYS A 102 15.01 32.46 35.13
C LYS A 102 14.99 31.21 34.26
N PHE A 103 13.94 30.99 33.47
CA PHE A 103 14.06 30.16 32.28
C PHE A 103 14.91 30.92 31.26
N ARG A 104 16.22 30.65 31.28
CA ARG A 104 17.09 30.98 30.17
C ARG A 104 16.63 30.14 28.98
N PHE A 105 15.87 30.75 28.08
CA PHE A 105 15.71 30.26 26.72
C PHE A 105 17.12 30.19 26.12
N ARG A 106 17.66 28.98 25.99
CA ARG A 106 18.92 28.75 25.28
C ARG A 106 18.51 28.64 23.81
N PRO A 107 18.86 29.61 22.94
CA PRO A 107 18.60 29.45 21.52
C PRO A 107 19.30 28.18 21.06
N LEU A 108 18.58 27.34 20.32
CA LEU A 108 19.18 26.25 19.56
C LEU A 108 20.26 26.90 18.69
N ARG A 109 21.51 26.46 18.82
CA ARG A 109 22.58 26.95 17.94
C ARG A 109 22.19 26.61 16.50
N PRO A 110 22.40 27.52 15.53
CA PRO A 110 22.39 27.13 14.13
C PRO A 110 23.47 26.06 13.99
N PHE A 111 23.10 24.81 13.74
CA PHE A 111 24.09 23.79 13.44
C PHE A 111 24.70 24.11 12.09
N ASP A 112 26.03 24.03 12.07
CA ASP A 112 26.92 24.47 11.02
C ASP A 112 26.48 24.05 9.62
N ARG A 113 26.76 24.95 8.67
CA ARG A 113 26.70 24.70 7.22
C ARG A 113 27.32 23.34 6.94
N LEU A 114 26.52 22.42 6.39
CA LEU A 114 27.03 21.17 5.87
C LEU A 114 28.03 21.51 4.75
N ASP A 115 29.26 21.04 4.92
CA ASP A 115 30.29 21.07 3.91
C ASP A 115 29.77 20.35 2.65
N PRO A 116 29.75 21.00 1.47
CA PRO A 116 29.33 20.40 0.21
C PRO A 116 30.19 19.23 -0.28
N SER A 117 31.26 18.84 0.43
CA SER A 117 32.11 17.70 0.06
C SER A 117 31.67 16.33 0.62
N MET A 118 30.50 16.24 1.29
CA MET A 118 29.94 14.94 1.71
C MET A 118 29.46 14.11 0.51
N ALA A 119 30.32 13.22 0.02
CA ALA A 119 29.94 12.11 -0.84
C ALA A 119 28.89 11.21 -0.15
N ALA A 120 28.11 10.46 -0.93
CA ALA A 120 27.18 9.47 -0.41
C ALA A 120 27.88 8.53 0.60
N GLY A 121 27.30 8.41 1.80
CA GLY A 121 27.69 7.37 2.76
C GLY A 121 28.48 7.80 4.00
N ASP A 122 28.24 8.98 4.60
CA ASP A 122 28.74 9.31 5.95
C ASP A 122 27.65 9.93 6.85
N TYR A 123 27.10 9.15 7.77
CA TYR A 123 26.02 9.56 8.67
C TYR A 123 26.49 9.74 10.10
N ARG A 124 25.99 10.77 10.78
CA ARG A 124 26.18 10.92 12.23
C ARG A 124 25.24 9.98 13.00
N ILE A 125 25.63 9.63 14.23
CA ILE A 125 24.92 8.64 15.04
C ILE A 125 23.42 8.91 15.24
N GLY A 126 22.99 10.17 15.32
CA GLY A 126 21.57 10.52 15.44
C GLY A 126 20.76 10.19 14.18
N THR A 127 21.39 10.30 13.01
CA THR A 127 20.79 9.89 11.73
C THR A 127 20.77 8.37 11.63
N VAL A 128 21.86 7.70 12.00
CA VAL A 128 21.94 6.23 12.02
C VAL A 128 20.87 5.64 12.93
N ALA A 129 20.68 6.18 14.14
CA ALA A 129 19.65 5.73 15.08
C ALA A 129 18.23 5.79 14.48
N ARG A 130 17.90 6.87 13.75
CA ARG A 130 16.60 6.97 13.05
C ARG A 130 16.47 5.96 11.91
N LEU A 131 17.56 5.72 11.18
CA LEU A 131 17.55 4.81 10.04
C LEU A 131 17.54 3.34 10.45
N THR A 132 18.16 2.98 11.57
CA THR A 132 18.26 1.60 12.06
C THR A 132 17.19 1.25 13.10
N GLY A 133 16.54 2.25 13.71
CA GLY A 133 15.62 2.06 14.83
C GLY A 133 16.30 1.64 16.13
N LEU A 134 17.63 1.75 16.23
CA LEU A 134 18.41 1.48 17.43
C LEU A 134 18.69 2.77 18.20
N ASP A 135 18.66 2.70 19.54
CA ASP A 135 19.08 3.84 20.37
C ASP A 135 20.58 4.15 20.16
N PRO A 136 20.98 5.45 20.11
CA PRO A 136 22.40 5.84 19.97
C PRO A 136 23.33 5.20 21.00
N HIS A 137 22.86 4.92 22.22
CA HIS A 137 23.62 4.21 23.24
C HIS A 137 23.86 2.75 22.86
N THR A 138 22.84 2.07 22.33
CA THR A 138 22.93 0.68 21.86
C THR A 138 23.93 0.55 20.71
N ILE A 139 23.89 1.45 19.73
CA ILE A 139 24.84 1.46 18.61
C ILE A 139 26.28 1.59 19.13
N ARG A 140 26.54 2.51 20.07
CA ARG A 140 27.87 2.68 20.69
C ARG A 140 28.30 1.49 21.52
N ALA A 141 27.35 0.82 22.18
CA ALA A 141 27.63 -0.37 22.97
C ALA A 141 28.02 -1.53 22.06
N TRP A 142 27.31 -1.71 20.95
CA TRP A 142 27.57 -2.76 19.97
C TRP A 142 28.91 -2.55 19.23
N GLU A 143 29.21 -1.32 18.83
CA GLU A 143 30.53 -0.92 18.30
C GLU A 143 31.65 -1.29 19.30
N ARG A 144 31.54 -0.82 20.55
CA ARG A 144 32.64 -0.95 21.52
C ARG A 144 32.84 -2.36 22.05
N ARG A 145 31.75 -3.08 22.34
CA ARG A 145 31.81 -4.38 23.04
C ARG A 145 31.99 -5.54 22.08
N TYR A 146 31.46 -5.42 20.86
CA TYR A 146 31.38 -6.54 19.94
C TYR A 146 31.95 -6.24 18.55
N GLY A 147 32.46 -5.02 18.30
CA GLY A 147 33.00 -4.66 16.98
C GLY A 147 31.94 -4.72 15.89
N ALA A 148 30.67 -4.51 16.22
CA ALA A 148 29.55 -4.75 15.30
C ALA A 148 29.61 -3.91 14.01
N VAL A 149 30.26 -2.75 14.06
CA VAL A 149 30.52 -1.84 12.94
C VAL A 149 31.81 -1.09 13.21
N GLU A 150 32.49 -0.64 12.16
CA GLU A 150 33.74 0.12 12.24
C GLU A 150 33.58 1.51 11.60
N PRO A 151 32.90 2.45 12.27
CA PRO A 151 32.66 3.77 11.70
C PRO A 151 33.96 4.56 11.56
N ARG A 152 34.08 5.29 10.45
CA ARG A 152 35.19 6.23 10.24
C ARG A 152 35.13 7.36 11.26
N ARG A 153 36.29 7.93 11.59
CA ARG A 153 36.36 9.10 12.46
C ARG A 153 36.89 10.30 11.69
N THR A 154 36.25 11.45 11.87
CA THR A 154 36.80 12.73 11.41
C THR A 154 38.04 13.11 12.21
N GLU A 155 38.83 14.07 11.72
CA GLU A 155 39.96 14.66 12.46
C GLU A 155 39.54 15.19 13.84
N GLY A 156 38.30 15.69 13.97
CA GLY A 156 37.70 16.11 15.24
C GLY A 156 37.16 14.97 16.12
N GLY A 157 37.44 13.70 15.79
CA GLY A 157 37.07 12.53 16.58
C GLY A 157 35.59 12.12 16.50
N THR A 158 34.82 12.69 15.57
CA THR A 158 33.39 12.36 15.41
C THR A 158 33.22 11.12 14.53
N ARG A 159 32.36 10.19 14.96
CA ARG A 159 32.02 8.97 14.20
C ARG A 159 31.11 9.28 13.01
N LEU A 160 31.48 8.76 11.86
CA LEU A 160 30.72 8.75 10.63
C LEU A 160 30.50 7.30 10.20
N TYR A 161 29.23 6.94 10.01
CA TYR A 161 28.81 5.59 9.65
C TYR A 161 28.47 5.56 8.16
N GLY A 162 28.87 4.51 7.47
CA GLY A 162 28.52 4.30 6.07
C GLY A 162 27.16 3.63 5.86
N ASP A 163 26.74 3.54 4.60
CA ASP A 163 25.54 2.79 4.22
C ASP A 163 25.67 1.29 4.57
N LEU A 164 26.88 0.73 4.51
CA LEU A 164 27.17 -0.65 4.92
C LEU A 164 27.00 -0.84 6.44
N ASP A 165 27.45 0.12 7.25
CA ASP A 165 27.25 0.08 8.70
C ASP A 165 25.76 0.10 9.05
N ILE A 166 24.96 0.91 8.34
CA ILE A 166 23.51 0.99 8.55
C ILE A 166 22.84 -0.34 8.20
N GLN A 167 23.19 -0.93 7.05
CA GLN A 167 22.65 -2.22 6.62
C GLN A 167 22.97 -3.32 7.64
N ARG A 168 24.23 -3.40 8.08
CA ARG A 168 24.67 -4.35 9.09
C ARG A 168 23.94 -4.16 10.43
N LEU A 169 23.80 -2.91 10.90
CA LEU A 169 23.07 -2.61 12.13
C LEU A 169 21.58 -2.99 12.05
N ARG A 170 20.94 -2.85 10.88
CA ARG A 170 19.56 -3.31 10.65
C ARG A 170 19.44 -4.83 10.72
N MET A 171 20.39 -5.56 10.11
CA MET A 171 20.40 -7.02 10.16
C MET A 171 20.63 -7.53 11.58
N LEU A 172 21.61 -6.95 12.29
CA LEU A 172 21.87 -7.29 13.69
C LEU A 172 20.65 -7.00 14.57
N LYS A 173 20.00 -5.84 14.39
CA LYS A 173 18.74 -5.54 15.08
C LYS A 173 17.69 -6.61 14.82
N ALA A 174 17.45 -6.95 13.56
CA ALA A 174 16.42 -7.91 13.18
C ALA A 174 16.68 -9.30 13.78
N VAL A 175 17.93 -9.78 13.73
CA VAL A 175 18.31 -11.07 14.32
C VAL A 175 18.16 -11.03 15.85
N THR A 176 18.54 -9.93 16.50
CA THR A 176 18.39 -9.80 17.97
C THR A 176 16.95 -9.65 18.43
N ASP A 177 16.10 -8.98 17.65
CA ASP A 177 14.67 -8.84 17.94
C ASP A 177 13.96 -10.21 17.82
N LEU A 178 14.49 -11.12 17.00
CA LEU A 178 14.03 -12.50 16.83
C LEU A 178 14.60 -13.47 17.89
N GLY A 179 15.37 -12.98 18.86
CA GLY A 179 15.76 -13.74 20.05
C GLY A 179 17.23 -14.16 20.12
N ASP A 180 18.03 -13.96 19.06
CA ASP A 180 19.46 -14.24 19.13
C ASP A 180 20.19 -13.17 19.98
N GLY A 181 21.15 -13.60 20.80
CA GLY A 181 21.96 -12.68 21.60
C GLY A 181 22.98 -11.92 20.77
N ILE A 182 23.09 -10.60 20.95
CA ILE A 182 24.05 -9.75 20.20
C ILE A 182 25.50 -10.26 20.26
N GLY A 183 25.93 -10.87 21.37
CA GLY A 183 27.28 -11.41 21.52
C GLY A 183 27.61 -12.58 20.60
N VAL A 184 26.59 -13.28 20.08
CA VAL A 184 26.74 -14.39 19.13
C VAL A 184 26.76 -13.86 17.70
N VAL A 185 25.88 -12.93 17.38
CA VAL A 185 25.63 -12.51 16.00
C VAL A 185 26.50 -11.35 15.53
N ALA A 186 27.04 -10.54 16.45
CA ALA A 186 27.85 -9.38 16.08
C ALA A 186 29.15 -9.72 15.33
N GLY A 187 29.68 -10.94 15.51
CA GLY A 187 30.88 -11.42 14.81
C GLY A 187 30.60 -12.11 13.47
N LEU A 188 29.34 -12.32 13.10
CA LEU A 188 28.97 -12.98 11.86
C LEU A 188 29.25 -12.08 10.65
N SER A 189 29.61 -12.67 9.52
CA SER A 189 29.67 -11.95 8.25
C SER A 189 28.26 -11.45 7.86
N ASP A 190 28.19 -10.44 7.00
CA ASP A 190 26.90 -9.95 6.51
C ASP A 190 26.11 -11.05 5.78
N GLU A 191 26.79 -11.98 5.10
CA GLU A 191 26.15 -13.12 4.45
C GLU A 191 25.55 -14.09 5.48
N ALA A 192 26.31 -14.46 6.51
CA ALA A 192 25.83 -15.33 7.57
C ALA A 192 24.67 -14.68 8.36
N LEU A 193 24.64 -13.35 8.49
CA LEU A 193 23.50 -12.64 9.07
C LEU A 193 22.25 -12.72 8.17
N ARG A 194 22.40 -12.67 6.85
CA ARG A 194 21.29 -12.86 5.90
C ARG A 194 20.77 -14.30 5.93
N GLU A 195 21.66 -15.28 5.92
CA GLU A 195 21.31 -16.70 6.06
C GLU A 195 20.59 -16.95 7.37
N ARG A 196 21.11 -16.43 8.49
CA ARG A 196 20.48 -16.56 9.81
C ARG A 196 19.10 -15.90 9.88
N LEU A 197 18.91 -14.76 9.23
CA LEU A 197 17.60 -14.13 9.11
C LEU A 197 16.63 -14.97 8.27
N ALA A 198 17.11 -15.62 7.22
CA ALA A 198 16.30 -16.53 6.40
C ALA A 198 15.92 -17.79 7.20
N GLU A 199 16.85 -18.39 7.94
CA GLU A 199 16.59 -19.52 8.84
C GLU A 199 15.59 -19.17 9.93
N LEU A 200 15.79 -18.07 10.66
CA LEU A 200 14.88 -17.67 11.74
C LEU A 200 13.47 -17.34 11.23
N ARG A 201 13.35 -16.81 10.02
CA ARG A 201 12.06 -16.62 9.36
C ARG A 201 11.43 -17.97 8.99
N GLY A 202 12.20 -18.90 8.45
CA GLY A 202 11.74 -20.26 8.15
C GLY A 202 11.37 -21.08 9.39
N THR A 203 12.05 -20.92 10.53
CA THR A 203 11.71 -21.63 11.78
C THR A 203 10.48 -21.04 12.48
N VAL A 204 10.25 -19.73 12.36
CA VAL A 204 9.00 -19.10 12.81
C VAL A 204 7.82 -19.52 11.92
N GLU A 205 8.08 -19.84 10.65
CA GLU A 205 7.11 -20.46 9.75
C GLU A 205 6.82 -21.92 10.14
N ASP A 206 7.84 -22.72 10.51
CA ASP A 206 7.69 -24.12 10.93
C ASP A 206 7.00 -24.29 12.31
N GLU A 207 7.33 -23.48 13.32
CA GLU A 207 6.68 -23.55 14.66
C GLU A 207 5.24 -23.02 14.64
N ALA A 208 4.86 -22.19 13.66
CA ALA A 208 3.48 -21.78 13.45
C ALA A 208 2.63 -22.86 12.72
N SER A 209 3.26 -23.94 12.24
CA SER A 209 2.61 -25.06 11.53
C SER A 209 2.50 -26.34 12.37
N GLY A 210 2.01 -26.21 13.61
CA GLY A 210 1.47 -27.34 14.37
C GLY A 210 0.13 -27.81 13.80
N GLU A 211 0.19 -28.83 12.94
CA GLU A 211 -0.87 -29.79 12.54
C GLU A 211 -2.17 -29.27 11.86
N GLY A 212 -2.20 -29.37 10.52
CA GLY A 212 -3.33 -30.05 9.85
C GLY A 212 -4.29 -29.25 8.94
N ALA A 213 -3.80 -28.56 7.91
CA ALA A 213 -4.54 -28.31 6.65
C ALA A 213 -3.58 -27.77 5.56
N PRO A 214 -3.81 -28.02 4.25
CA PRO A 214 -3.13 -27.24 3.21
C PRO A 214 -3.34 -25.76 3.52
N ALA A 215 -2.26 -24.96 3.52
CA ALA A 215 -2.33 -23.53 3.85
C ALA A 215 -3.50 -22.90 3.07
N ALA A 216 -4.59 -22.61 3.78
CA ALA A 216 -5.77 -22.01 3.18
C ALA A 216 -5.31 -20.73 2.47
N ASP A 217 -5.84 -20.49 1.27
CA ASP A 217 -5.61 -19.23 0.57
C ASP A 217 -5.88 -18.10 1.60
N PRO A 218 -4.92 -17.20 1.88
CA PRO A 218 -5.12 -16.13 2.85
C PRO A 218 -6.39 -15.31 2.52
N THR A 219 -6.79 -15.30 1.26
CA THR A 219 -8.03 -14.68 0.80
C THR A 219 -9.30 -15.41 1.27
N ASP A 220 -9.29 -16.74 1.38
CA ASP A 220 -10.42 -17.52 1.93
C ASP A 220 -10.64 -17.21 3.41
N GLU A 221 -9.56 -17.20 4.19
CA GLU A 221 -9.61 -16.86 5.61
C GLU A 221 -10.12 -15.42 5.84
N LEU A 222 -9.65 -14.47 5.03
CA LEU A 222 -10.12 -13.09 5.07
C LEU A 222 -11.59 -12.96 4.65
N PHE A 223 -12.02 -13.71 3.63
CA PHE A 223 -13.41 -13.73 3.19
C PHE A 223 -14.34 -14.31 4.27
N ASP A 224 -13.89 -15.33 4.98
CA ASP A 224 -14.61 -15.88 6.15
C ASP A 224 -14.80 -14.85 7.25
N LEU A 225 -13.77 -14.04 7.55
CA LEU A 225 -13.85 -12.95 8.52
C LEU A 225 -14.83 -11.86 8.07
N VAL A 226 -14.81 -11.50 6.78
CA VAL A 226 -15.80 -10.59 6.19
C VAL A 226 -17.20 -11.17 6.37
N SER A 227 -17.42 -12.43 5.99
CA SER A 227 -18.74 -13.09 6.00
C SER A 227 -19.35 -13.20 7.41
N ARG A 228 -18.52 -13.22 8.45
CA ARG A 228 -18.96 -13.24 9.86
C ARG A 228 -19.07 -11.85 10.49
N PHE A 229 -18.84 -10.79 9.72
CA PHE A 229 -18.80 -9.40 10.20
C PHE A 229 -17.73 -9.17 11.30
N ASP A 230 -16.62 -9.91 11.26
CA ASP A 230 -15.53 -9.78 12.22
C ASP A 230 -14.54 -8.69 11.77
N GLU A 231 -14.93 -7.43 12.02
CA GLU A 231 -14.15 -6.25 11.61
C GLU A 231 -12.75 -6.22 12.27
N ASP A 232 -12.66 -6.61 13.54
CA ASP A 232 -11.41 -6.60 14.32
C ASP A 232 -10.46 -7.72 13.84
N GLY A 233 -10.98 -8.93 13.65
CA GLY A 233 -10.23 -10.05 13.09
C GLY A 233 -9.74 -9.75 11.68
N LEU A 234 -10.60 -9.17 10.83
CA LEU A 234 -10.25 -8.71 9.49
C LEU A 234 -9.11 -7.68 9.53
N ALA A 235 -9.21 -6.66 10.38
CA ALA A 235 -8.17 -5.64 10.53
C ALA A 235 -6.82 -6.26 10.94
N ALA A 236 -6.84 -7.15 11.94
CA ALA A 236 -5.63 -7.79 12.44
C ALA A 236 -4.97 -8.66 11.38
N ARG A 237 -5.77 -9.44 10.64
CA ARG A 237 -5.28 -10.34 9.58
C ARG A 237 -4.74 -9.56 8.38
N LEU A 238 -5.45 -8.53 7.90
CA LEU A 238 -4.97 -7.66 6.82
C LEU A 238 -3.67 -6.95 7.20
N ARG A 239 -3.55 -6.44 8.43
CA ARG A 239 -2.29 -5.85 8.93
C ARG A 239 -1.16 -6.87 8.97
N ARG A 240 -1.44 -8.14 9.30
CA ARG A 240 -0.44 -9.22 9.23
C ARG A 240 0.00 -9.44 7.79
N GLU A 241 -0.92 -9.55 6.85
CA GLU A 241 -0.60 -9.72 5.42
C GLU A 241 0.22 -8.54 4.87
N GLY A 242 -0.10 -7.31 5.28
CA GLY A 242 0.66 -6.11 4.92
C GLY A 242 2.09 -6.05 5.49
N ARG A 243 2.39 -6.80 6.56
CA ARG A 243 3.77 -6.94 7.09
C ARG A 243 4.58 -8.01 6.37
N LEU A 244 3.91 -9.00 5.78
CA LEU A 244 4.54 -10.15 5.13
C LEU A 244 4.90 -9.88 3.66
N ARG A 245 4.37 -8.81 3.07
CA ARG A 245 4.51 -8.48 1.66
C ARG A 245 5.01 -7.06 1.46
N THR A 246 5.50 -6.77 0.25
CA THR A 246 5.67 -5.38 -0.16
C THR A 246 4.29 -4.71 -0.24
N PRO A 247 4.19 -3.39 -0.03
CA PRO A 247 2.93 -2.65 -0.11
C PRO A 247 2.12 -2.93 -1.40
N SER A 248 2.79 -2.97 -2.55
CA SER A 248 2.16 -3.28 -3.84
C SER A 248 1.70 -4.74 -3.91
N ALA A 249 2.54 -5.69 -3.46
CA ALA A 249 2.18 -7.11 -3.42
C ALA A 249 1.01 -7.39 -2.47
N PHE A 250 0.96 -6.74 -1.30
CA PHE A 250 -0.16 -6.83 -0.38
C PHE A 250 -1.48 -6.46 -1.08
N PHE A 251 -1.52 -5.34 -1.80
CA PHE A 251 -2.73 -4.95 -2.49
C PHE A 251 -3.07 -5.92 -3.63
N ARG A 252 -2.10 -6.29 -4.47
CA ARG A 252 -2.32 -7.13 -5.65
C ARG A 252 -2.68 -8.58 -5.33
N GLU A 253 -2.08 -9.15 -4.30
CA GLU A 253 -2.16 -10.58 -3.99
C GLU A 253 -3.14 -10.89 -2.86
N VAL A 254 -3.57 -9.87 -2.10
CA VAL A 254 -4.51 -10.04 -0.97
C VAL A 254 -5.70 -9.10 -1.09
N GLY A 255 -5.48 -7.79 -1.15
CA GLY A 255 -6.57 -6.80 -1.15
C GLY A 255 -7.50 -6.92 -2.36
N ALA A 256 -6.93 -6.97 -3.56
CA ALA A 256 -7.71 -7.04 -4.79
C ALA A 256 -8.43 -8.39 -4.97
N PRO A 257 -7.80 -9.57 -4.70
CA PRO A 257 -8.50 -10.85 -4.69
C PRO A 257 -9.63 -10.93 -3.65
N LEU A 258 -9.41 -10.39 -2.44
CA LEU A 258 -10.44 -10.35 -1.39
C LEU A 258 -11.66 -9.56 -1.86
N MET A 259 -11.44 -8.36 -2.41
CA MET A 259 -12.54 -7.52 -2.85
C MET A 259 -13.25 -8.07 -4.09
N ALA A 260 -12.55 -8.82 -4.95
CA ALA A 260 -13.21 -9.56 -6.03
C ALA A 260 -14.18 -10.62 -5.47
N LYS A 261 -13.73 -11.43 -4.49
CA LYS A 261 -14.58 -12.42 -3.81
C LYS A 261 -15.77 -11.76 -3.10
N VAL A 262 -15.54 -10.67 -2.37
CA VAL A 262 -16.60 -9.91 -1.69
C VAL A 262 -17.61 -9.34 -2.69
N GLY A 263 -17.13 -8.80 -3.82
CA GLY A 263 -17.99 -8.29 -4.89
C GLY A 263 -18.85 -9.38 -5.54
N ASP A 264 -18.26 -10.54 -5.85
CA ASP A 264 -18.99 -11.67 -6.44
C ASP A 264 -20.05 -12.24 -5.47
N ALA A 265 -19.73 -12.36 -4.18
CA ALA A 265 -20.68 -12.82 -3.15
C ALA A 265 -21.80 -11.80 -2.87
N TRP A 266 -21.50 -10.51 -2.94
CA TRP A 266 -22.50 -9.44 -2.85
C TRP A 266 -23.47 -9.49 -4.03
N GLU A 267 -22.98 -9.66 -5.27
CA GLU A 267 -23.83 -9.80 -6.44
C GLU A 267 -24.70 -11.06 -6.42
N ALA A 268 -24.18 -12.15 -5.84
CA ALA A 268 -24.94 -13.37 -5.60
C ALA A 268 -26.01 -13.22 -4.49
N GLY A 269 -26.02 -12.09 -3.76
CA GLY A 269 -26.92 -11.84 -2.64
C GLY A 269 -26.54 -12.57 -1.35
N GLU A 270 -25.33 -13.16 -1.29
CA GLU A 270 -24.81 -13.88 -0.13
C GLU A 270 -24.27 -12.91 0.93
N LEU A 271 -23.68 -11.79 0.49
CA LEU A 271 -23.23 -10.70 1.35
C LEU A 271 -24.07 -9.44 1.11
N SER A 272 -24.27 -8.68 2.19
CA SER A 272 -24.91 -7.36 2.12
C SER A 272 -23.93 -6.25 1.75
N VAL A 273 -24.45 -5.08 1.37
CA VAL A 273 -23.66 -3.86 1.12
C VAL A 273 -22.79 -3.49 2.34
N ALA A 274 -23.26 -3.75 3.56
CA ALA A 274 -22.51 -3.47 4.77
C ALA A 274 -21.20 -4.28 4.86
N HIS A 275 -21.20 -5.52 4.38
CA HIS A 275 -19.99 -6.36 4.34
C HIS A 275 -18.97 -5.82 3.34
N GLU A 276 -19.44 -5.37 2.17
CA GLU A 276 -18.59 -4.74 1.16
C GLU A 276 -17.96 -3.46 1.70
N HIS A 277 -18.78 -2.58 2.29
CA HIS A 277 -18.29 -1.33 2.88
C HIS A 277 -17.27 -1.59 3.99
N MET A 278 -17.54 -2.53 4.91
CA MET A 278 -16.59 -2.92 5.95
C MET A 278 -15.26 -3.40 5.35
N ALA A 279 -15.29 -4.28 4.36
CA ALA A 279 -14.07 -4.80 3.74
C ALA A 279 -13.27 -3.71 2.99
N SER A 280 -13.95 -2.89 2.20
CA SER A 280 -13.37 -1.77 1.46
C SER A 280 -12.72 -0.75 2.40
N GLU A 281 -13.43 -0.30 3.45
CA GLU A 281 -12.94 0.69 4.40
C GLU A 281 -11.70 0.20 5.17
N GLN A 282 -11.66 -1.08 5.56
CA GLN A 282 -10.48 -1.65 6.23
C GLN A 282 -9.25 -1.70 5.31
N LEU A 283 -9.44 -2.05 4.03
CA LEU A 283 -8.37 -1.98 3.05
C LEU A 283 -7.93 -0.53 2.77
N HIS A 284 -8.87 0.42 2.70
CA HIS A 284 -8.56 1.84 2.57
C HIS A 284 -7.70 2.34 3.73
N ALA A 285 -8.09 2.05 4.96
CA ALA A 285 -7.37 2.47 6.17
C ALA A 285 -5.93 1.96 6.17
N ILE A 286 -5.72 0.68 5.87
CA ILE A 286 -4.40 0.06 5.84
C ILE A 286 -3.55 0.64 4.69
N ALA A 287 -4.11 0.72 3.48
CA ALA A 287 -3.37 1.25 2.34
C ALA A 287 -2.98 2.72 2.55
N ARG A 288 -3.84 3.55 3.13
CA ARG A 288 -3.50 4.95 3.48
C ARG A 288 -2.37 5.03 4.51
N GLY A 289 -2.42 4.21 5.56
CA GLY A 289 -1.34 4.17 6.56
C GLY A 289 0.01 3.77 5.96
N LEU A 290 0.02 2.82 5.01
CA LEU A 290 1.22 2.45 4.27
C LEU A 290 1.74 3.61 3.41
N LEU A 291 0.87 4.28 2.64
CA LEU A 291 1.24 5.43 1.82
C LEU A 291 1.83 6.58 2.66
N GLU A 292 1.21 6.89 3.80
CA GLU A 292 1.71 7.91 4.72
C GLU A 292 3.10 7.56 5.23
N THR A 293 3.32 6.31 5.64
CA THR A 293 4.62 5.83 6.11
C THR A 293 5.70 5.98 5.03
N MET A 294 5.40 5.55 3.79
CA MET A 294 6.33 5.58 2.66
C MET A 294 6.61 6.99 2.16
N GLY A 295 5.61 7.88 2.19
CA GLY A 295 5.71 9.25 1.71
C GLY A 295 6.78 10.10 2.44
N HIS A 296 7.15 9.72 3.66
CA HIS A 296 8.25 10.36 4.41
C HIS A 296 9.64 10.06 3.83
N ALA A 297 9.77 8.96 3.09
CA ALA A 297 11.03 8.51 2.49
C ALA A 297 11.08 8.76 0.97
N ALA A 298 10.11 9.50 0.41
CA ALA A 298 10.05 9.75 -1.02
C ALA A 298 11.25 10.59 -1.52
N THR A 299 11.78 10.20 -2.67
CA THR A 299 12.98 10.80 -3.29
C THR A 299 12.73 11.30 -4.71
N ARG A 300 11.60 10.94 -5.34
CA ARG A 300 11.30 11.21 -6.75
C ARG A 300 10.20 12.25 -6.98
N GLY A 301 9.89 13.06 -5.96
CA GLY A 301 8.85 14.10 -6.04
C GLY A 301 7.45 13.59 -5.76
N ASP A 302 6.45 14.43 -6.06
CA ASP A 302 5.05 14.16 -5.76
C ASP A 302 4.35 13.48 -6.95
N ALA A 303 3.46 12.52 -6.65
CA ALA A 303 2.52 11.96 -7.62
C ALA A 303 1.10 12.25 -7.17
N LEU A 304 0.22 12.58 -8.10
CA LEU A 304 -1.17 12.94 -7.81
C LEU A 304 -2.12 11.86 -8.34
N LEU A 305 -3.01 11.37 -7.50
CA LEU A 305 -3.99 10.35 -7.83
C LEU A 305 -5.42 10.85 -7.61
N ALA A 306 -6.29 10.66 -8.58
CA ALA A 306 -7.69 11.09 -8.51
C ALA A 306 -8.63 10.15 -9.28
N CYS A 307 -9.87 10.01 -8.83
CA CYS A 307 -10.92 9.38 -9.63
C CYS A 307 -11.45 10.43 -10.60
N ILE A 308 -11.83 10.00 -11.80
CA ILE A 308 -12.49 10.90 -12.76
C ILE A 308 -13.84 11.42 -12.20
N ASP A 309 -14.44 12.37 -12.90
CA ASP A 309 -15.74 12.92 -12.52
C ASP A 309 -16.78 11.79 -12.39
N GLU A 310 -17.64 11.91 -11.38
CA GLU A 310 -18.62 10.90 -10.96
C GLU A 310 -18.09 9.53 -10.48
N GLU A 311 -16.78 9.27 -10.56
CA GLU A 311 -16.18 8.02 -10.11
C GLU A 311 -15.99 7.99 -8.58
N GLN A 312 -16.55 6.95 -7.94
CA GLN A 312 -16.59 6.78 -6.48
C GLN A 312 -15.65 5.68 -5.98
N HIS A 313 -15.09 4.89 -6.88
CA HIS A 313 -14.23 3.76 -6.51
C HIS A 313 -12.78 4.21 -6.35
N SER A 314 -12.41 4.56 -5.12
CA SER A 314 -11.05 5.05 -4.81
C SER A 314 -10.06 3.95 -4.44
N LEU A 315 -10.53 2.74 -4.12
CA LEU A 315 -9.64 1.66 -3.67
C LEU A 315 -8.59 1.28 -4.73
N PRO A 316 -8.94 1.16 -6.04
CA PRO A 316 -7.94 0.90 -7.08
C PRO A 316 -6.84 1.96 -7.17
N LEU A 317 -7.14 3.23 -6.86
CA LEU A 317 -6.12 4.29 -6.80
C LEU A 317 -5.10 4.01 -5.70
N LEU A 318 -5.54 3.52 -4.53
CA LEU A 318 -4.60 3.23 -3.45
C LEU A 318 -3.64 2.11 -3.83
N GLY A 319 -4.10 1.09 -4.57
CA GLY A 319 -3.22 0.05 -5.12
C GLY A 319 -2.12 0.62 -6.01
N VAL A 320 -2.49 1.50 -6.95
CA VAL A 320 -1.52 2.24 -7.80
C VAL A 320 -0.62 3.14 -6.95
N GLY A 321 -1.17 3.76 -5.91
CA GLY A 321 -0.41 4.58 -4.99
C GLY A 321 0.70 3.77 -4.30
N LEU A 322 0.41 2.56 -3.84
CA LEU A 322 1.39 1.73 -3.14
C LEU A 322 2.52 1.34 -4.09
N ALA A 323 2.18 0.99 -5.34
CA ALA A 323 3.13 0.77 -6.42
C ALA A 323 4.04 1.98 -6.69
N TRP A 324 3.48 3.17 -6.79
CA TRP A 324 4.25 4.40 -7.05
C TRP A 324 5.08 4.84 -5.85
N ALA A 325 4.59 4.60 -4.64
CA ALA A 325 5.35 4.83 -3.42
C ALA A 325 6.59 3.92 -3.35
N GLU A 326 6.51 2.67 -3.83
CA GLU A 326 7.67 1.78 -3.96
C GLU A 326 8.69 2.30 -4.99
N LEU A 327 8.24 3.04 -6.01
CA LEU A 327 9.11 3.79 -6.91
C LEU A 327 9.68 5.07 -6.27
N GLY A 328 9.42 5.35 -4.99
CA GLY A 328 9.96 6.51 -4.29
C GLY A 328 9.22 7.82 -4.57
N LEU A 329 8.01 7.76 -5.13
CA LEU A 329 7.14 8.93 -5.28
C LEU A 329 6.37 9.18 -3.98
N ARG A 330 6.18 10.44 -3.62
CA ARG A 330 5.25 10.83 -2.58
C ARG A 330 3.85 10.91 -3.18
N VAL A 331 3.04 9.89 -2.91
CA VAL A 331 1.70 9.81 -3.48
C VAL A 331 0.71 10.67 -2.68
N ARG A 332 -0.04 11.50 -3.38
CA ARG A 332 -1.14 12.32 -2.87
C ARG A 332 -2.44 11.91 -3.55
N VAL A 333 -3.42 11.50 -2.77
CA VAL A 333 -4.71 11.02 -3.28
C VAL A 333 -5.77 12.08 -3.03
N LEU A 334 -6.31 12.69 -4.09
CA LEU A 334 -7.41 13.66 -4.01
C LEU A 334 -8.75 13.00 -3.68
N GLY A 335 -8.90 11.73 -4.03
CA GLY A 335 -10.08 10.94 -3.75
C GLY A 335 -11.02 10.84 -4.94
N THR A 336 -12.31 10.71 -4.64
CA THR A 336 -13.37 10.42 -5.61
C THR A 336 -13.87 11.68 -6.30
N ARG A 337 -14.57 11.53 -7.43
CA ARG A 337 -15.32 12.59 -8.12
C ARG A 337 -14.52 13.89 -8.28
N THR A 338 -13.32 13.82 -8.85
CA THR A 338 -12.46 14.98 -9.01
C THR A 338 -12.63 15.57 -10.41
N PRO A 339 -13.42 16.64 -10.60
CA PRO A 339 -13.61 17.22 -11.92
C PRO A 339 -12.31 17.88 -12.44
N PRO A 340 -12.16 18.07 -13.75
CA PRO A 340 -10.93 18.59 -14.35
C PRO A 340 -10.44 19.91 -13.76
N GLU A 341 -11.32 20.86 -13.45
CA GLU A 341 -10.96 22.15 -12.86
C GLU A 341 -10.35 22.04 -11.46
N ALA A 342 -10.84 21.08 -10.65
CA ALA A 342 -10.29 20.79 -9.33
C ALA A 342 -8.91 20.13 -9.46
N LEU A 343 -8.75 19.21 -10.41
CA LEU A 343 -7.46 18.61 -10.72
C LEU A 343 -6.46 19.67 -11.20
N ALA A 344 -6.87 20.59 -12.07
CA ALA A 344 -6.02 21.66 -12.61
C ALA A 344 -5.51 22.60 -11.50
N ALA A 345 -6.32 22.87 -10.47
CA ALA A 345 -5.86 23.61 -9.30
C ALA A 345 -4.76 22.85 -8.55
N ALA A 346 -4.96 21.55 -8.27
CA ALA A 346 -3.99 20.72 -7.58
C ALA A 346 -2.69 20.53 -8.38
N VAL A 347 -2.76 20.32 -9.70
CA VAL A 347 -1.58 20.20 -10.58
C VAL A 347 -0.75 21.48 -10.57
N ARG A 348 -1.38 22.66 -10.62
CA ARG A 348 -0.66 23.94 -10.57
C ARG A 348 0.05 24.18 -9.23
N GLU A 349 -0.59 23.80 -8.14
CA GLU A 349 -0.06 24.01 -6.79
C GLU A 349 1.04 23.01 -6.44
N LEU A 350 0.81 21.72 -6.71
CA LEU A 350 1.70 20.64 -6.30
C LEU A 350 2.80 20.34 -7.33
N ARG A 351 2.59 20.69 -8.61
CA ARG A 351 3.48 20.40 -9.74
C ARG A 351 3.97 18.94 -9.71
N PRO A 352 3.05 17.96 -9.68
CA PRO A 352 3.43 16.57 -9.54
C PRO A 352 4.24 16.10 -10.74
N ALA A 353 5.14 15.13 -10.50
CA ALA A 353 5.89 14.44 -11.54
C ALA A 353 4.96 13.63 -12.46
N VAL A 354 3.83 13.17 -11.94
CA VAL A 354 2.84 12.39 -12.68
C VAL A 354 1.45 12.52 -12.07
N VAL A 355 0.42 12.46 -12.91
CA VAL A 355 -0.99 12.30 -12.52
C VAL A 355 -1.51 10.92 -12.91
N GLY A 356 -2.17 10.22 -11.98
CA GLY A 356 -2.91 8.99 -12.27
C GLY A 356 -4.40 9.18 -12.06
N LEU A 357 -5.18 8.82 -13.08
CA LEU A 357 -6.64 8.87 -13.06
C LEU A 357 -7.23 7.47 -13.07
N SER A 358 -8.24 7.25 -12.23
CA SER A 358 -9.01 6.00 -12.23
C SER A 358 -10.37 6.20 -12.88
N MET A 359 -10.70 5.31 -13.81
CA MET A 359 -11.97 5.17 -14.52
C MET A 359 -12.40 3.70 -14.49
N THR A 360 -13.31 3.37 -13.58
CA THR A 360 -13.87 2.00 -13.46
C THR A 360 -15.25 1.87 -14.08
N ARG A 361 -16.01 2.96 -14.21
CA ARG A 361 -17.31 2.99 -14.90
C ARG A 361 -17.16 3.43 -16.36
N GLY A 362 -17.81 2.70 -17.26
CA GLY A 362 -17.90 3.09 -18.68
C GLY A 362 -18.71 4.37 -18.85
N LEU A 363 -18.23 5.25 -19.72
CA LEU A 363 -18.91 6.49 -20.13
C LEU A 363 -19.34 6.38 -21.60
N GLU A 364 -20.41 7.07 -21.97
CA GLU A 364 -20.77 7.25 -23.38
C GLU A 364 -19.58 7.91 -24.13
N PRO A 365 -19.19 7.45 -25.33
CA PRO A 365 -18.01 7.95 -26.04
C PRO A 365 -17.89 9.47 -26.16
N LYS A 366 -19.00 10.19 -26.40
CA LYS A 366 -18.98 11.67 -26.49
C LYS A 366 -18.64 12.31 -25.15
N ARG A 367 -19.25 11.80 -24.07
CA ARG A 367 -19.00 12.27 -22.70
C ARG A 367 -17.57 11.95 -22.26
N ALA A 368 -17.10 10.74 -22.55
CA ALA A 368 -15.72 10.33 -22.29
C ALA A 368 -14.72 11.26 -23.00
N ASN A 369 -14.96 11.57 -24.28
CA ASN A 369 -14.09 12.46 -25.05
C ASN A 369 -14.03 13.88 -24.47
N ALA A 370 -15.18 14.46 -24.12
CA ALA A 370 -15.23 15.79 -23.53
C ALA A 370 -14.53 15.84 -22.15
N LEU A 371 -14.72 14.80 -21.34
CA LEU A 371 -14.12 14.70 -20.03
C LEU A 371 -12.60 14.51 -20.11
N LEU A 372 -12.11 13.64 -21.01
CA LEU A 372 -10.68 13.41 -21.25
C LEU A 372 -9.99 14.68 -21.78
N ALA A 373 -10.65 15.46 -22.65
CA ALA A 373 -10.13 16.75 -23.09
C ALA A 373 -9.93 17.71 -21.91
N GLY A 374 -10.90 17.80 -20.99
CA GLY A 374 -10.76 18.58 -19.77
C GLY A 374 -9.58 18.13 -18.90
N TYR A 375 -9.37 16.81 -18.76
CA TYR A 375 -8.23 16.29 -18.01
C TYR A 375 -6.88 16.53 -18.70
N ALA A 376 -6.83 16.49 -20.03
CA ALA A 376 -5.64 16.87 -20.79
C ALA A 376 -5.27 18.33 -20.51
N ASP A 377 -6.24 19.23 -20.56
CA ASP A 377 -6.06 20.65 -20.23
C ASP A 377 -5.60 20.84 -18.78
N ALA A 378 -6.18 20.07 -17.85
CA ALA A 378 -5.84 20.13 -16.43
C ALA A 378 -4.41 19.64 -16.13
N CYS A 379 -3.94 18.61 -16.83
CA CYS A 379 -2.59 18.06 -16.67
C CYS A 379 -1.54 18.91 -17.40
N GLY A 380 -1.91 19.55 -18.51
CA GLY A 380 -1.00 20.39 -19.30
C GLY A 380 0.22 19.63 -19.77
N LYS A 381 1.39 19.94 -19.21
CA LYS A 381 2.66 19.26 -19.54
C LYS A 381 3.00 18.10 -18.60
N THR A 382 2.26 17.93 -17.51
CA THR A 382 2.51 16.85 -16.56
C THR A 382 2.09 15.52 -17.21
N PRO A 383 2.99 14.52 -17.23
CA PRO A 383 2.64 13.17 -17.69
C PRO A 383 1.44 12.64 -16.89
N TRP A 384 0.47 12.06 -17.60
CA TRP A 384 -0.72 11.55 -16.96
C TRP A 384 -1.14 10.20 -17.54
N ILE A 385 -1.67 9.35 -16.68
CA ILE A 385 -2.07 7.98 -17.03
C ILE A 385 -3.48 7.71 -16.57
N VAL A 386 -4.25 7.02 -17.40
CA VAL A 386 -5.62 6.63 -17.10
C VAL A 386 -5.68 5.11 -16.99
N GLY A 387 -6.20 4.63 -15.86
CA GLY A 387 -6.40 3.22 -15.59
C GLY A 387 -7.80 2.92 -15.07
N GLY A 388 -8.03 1.65 -14.73
CA GLY A 388 -9.31 1.14 -14.28
C GLY A 388 -10.02 0.34 -15.37
N ARG A 389 -11.03 -0.44 -14.97
CA ARG A 389 -11.70 -1.41 -15.86
C ARG A 389 -12.23 -0.79 -17.15
N ALA A 390 -12.81 0.40 -17.06
CA ALA A 390 -13.40 1.08 -18.20
C ALA A 390 -12.36 1.82 -19.07
N ALA A 391 -11.11 1.97 -18.61
CA ALA A 391 -10.06 2.64 -19.39
C ALA A 391 -9.77 1.93 -20.72
N ALA A 392 -9.84 0.59 -20.74
CA ALA A 392 -9.62 -0.18 -21.97
C ALA A 392 -10.65 0.13 -23.07
N GLU A 393 -11.90 0.42 -22.70
CA GLU A 393 -12.98 0.77 -23.64
C GLU A 393 -12.75 2.13 -24.33
N HIS A 394 -11.96 3.00 -23.70
CA HIS A 394 -11.64 4.35 -24.18
C HIS A 394 -10.17 4.51 -24.56
N ALA A 395 -9.46 3.40 -24.78
CA ALA A 395 -8.01 3.35 -24.98
C ALA A 395 -7.51 4.27 -26.12
N GLU A 396 -8.23 4.32 -27.25
CA GLU A 396 -7.89 5.20 -28.37
C GLU A 396 -7.99 6.67 -27.96
N ARG A 397 -9.12 7.06 -27.35
CA ARG A 397 -9.38 8.44 -26.90
C ARG A 397 -8.38 8.90 -25.83
N ILE A 398 -8.04 8.02 -24.89
CA ILE A 398 -7.03 8.30 -23.86
C ILE A 398 -5.70 8.68 -24.53
N ARG A 399 -5.26 7.89 -25.52
CA ARG A 399 -4.01 8.16 -26.24
C ARG A 399 -4.09 9.40 -27.14
N GLU A 400 -5.23 9.66 -27.79
CA GLU A 400 -5.46 10.87 -28.59
C GLU A 400 -5.31 12.16 -27.76
N HIS A 401 -5.74 12.14 -26.50
CA HIS A 401 -5.58 13.24 -25.56
C HIS A 401 -4.20 13.29 -24.88
N GLY A 402 -3.27 12.42 -25.30
CA GLY A 402 -1.89 12.41 -24.81
C GLY A 402 -1.69 11.76 -23.43
N ALA A 403 -2.68 11.04 -22.91
CA ALA A 403 -2.51 10.20 -21.73
C ALA A 403 -1.89 8.85 -22.07
N TYR A 404 -1.13 8.32 -21.12
CA TYR A 404 -0.79 6.90 -21.10
C TYR A 404 -2.03 6.08 -20.71
N LEU A 405 -2.18 4.90 -21.30
CA LEU A 405 -3.11 3.89 -20.80
C LEU A 405 -2.39 3.04 -19.75
N ALA A 406 -3.02 2.74 -18.63
CA ALA A 406 -2.48 1.78 -17.65
C ALA A 406 -2.65 0.33 -18.10
N ASP A 407 -2.24 0.04 -19.34
CA ASP A 407 -2.01 -1.29 -19.86
C ASP A 407 -0.53 -1.67 -19.66
N GLY A 408 -0.16 -2.87 -20.11
CA GLY A 408 1.19 -3.38 -19.89
C GLY A 408 2.29 -2.49 -20.48
N ASP A 409 2.03 -1.88 -21.63
CA ASP A 409 3.00 -1.05 -22.35
C ASP A 409 3.04 0.39 -21.82
N GLY A 410 1.89 1.02 -21.61
CA GLY A 410 1.82 2.40 -21.12
C GLY A 410 2.26 2.54 -19.66
N ALA A 411 2.01 1.53 -18.82
CA ALA A 411 2.56 1.50 -17.46
C ALA A 411 4.09 1.42 -17.46
N GLU A 412 4.69 0.62 -18.35
CA GLU A 412 6.15 0.49 -18.44
C GLU A 412 6.79 1.74 -19.05
N GLN A 413 6.18 2.34 -20.08
CA GLN A 413 6.64 3.62 -20.64
C GLN A 413 6.65 4.73 -19.60
N LEU A 414 5.57 4.86 -18.84
CA LEU A 414 5.50 5.86 -17.77
C LEU A 414 6.53 5.56 -16.67
N ARG A 415 6.73 4.30 -16.32
CA ARG A 415 7.75 3.89 -15.35
C ARG A 415 9.15 4.30 -15.82
N GLN A 416 9.49 4.07 -17.08
CA GLN A 416 10.78 4.48 -17.63
C GLN A 416 10.94 6.00 -17.57
N LEU A 417 9.89 6.75 -17.88
CA LEU A 417 9.88 8.21 -17.74
C LEU A 417 10.11 8.68 -16.31
N LEU A 418 9.54 7.97 -15.31
CA LEU A 418 9.70 8.29 -13.89
C LEU A 418 11.05 7.88 -13.30
N LEU A 419 11.77 6.98 -13.98
CA LEU A 419 13.08 6.47 -13.54
C LEU A 419 14.26 7.15 -14.25
N ALA A 420 14.02 7.80 -15.39
CA ALA A 420 14.98 8.66 -16.09
C ALA A 420 15.20 9.97 -15.34
#